data_AF-A0A1V3S8Z2-F1
#
_entry.id   AF-A0A1V3S8Z2-F1
#
_cell.length_a   1.000
_cell.length_b   1.000
_cell.length_c   1.000
_cell.angle_alpha   90.00
_cell.angle_beta   90.00
_cell.angle_gamma   90.00
#
_symmetry.space_group_name_H-M   'P 1'
#
loop_
_entity.id
_entity.type
_entity.pdbx_description
1 polymer ?
#
loop_
_entity_poly.entity_id
_entity_poly.type
_entity_poly.pdbx_seq_one_letter_code
_entity_poly.pdbx_strand_id
1 'polypeptide(L)'
;MPVVLSAPAAAHGLREWTTAQARPIERLDYWVGAICEAFLEMDCSSRAADCFDGRLTHLPLDRLAVNRVQASTQDVYRTPTSIARSQAFPFYLIAQLDHPWHVKQGGHFLNLRPGDAVLVDASQPYELHFPHSVGCLSVQMPRAWVGEWLTAVEVPTARAIHREQGWGAVLSALCLQLGRDPALAAHMAPTWVEDQFGALLAAALEPPPGPTCATTIHDLHARAVAWMRERLDQSGWRAADLAQHLGVSPRSLHRAFARVGDTVAGRWRQLRLGHARLLLSQRRLAGLSVAEVGRRCGYTDASHFGRDFQRDAGVTPLRWRQQHPGG
;
A
#
# COMPACT_ATOMS: atom_id res chain seq x y z
N MET A 1 28.22 10.88 28.27
CA MET A 1 28.61 9.92 27.22
C MET A 1 27.92 10.33 25.94
N PRO A 2 28.63 10.57 24.83
CA PRO A 2 27.98 10.93 23.59
C PRO A 2 27.30 9.68 23.02
N VAL A 3 26.02 9.82 22.69
CA VAL A 3 25.26 8.80 21.96
C VAL A 3 25.87 8.72 20.57
N VAL A 4 26.60 7.64 20.31
CA VAL A 4 27.06 7.29 18.97
C VAL A 4 25.82 6.88 18.19
N LEU A 5 25.28 7.82 17.41
CA LEU A 5 24.33 7.52 16.34
C LEU A 5 25.07 6.61 15.36
N SER A 6 24.77 5.32 15.43
CA SER A 6 25.24 4.34 14.46
C SER A 6 24.87 4.84 13.07
N ALA A 7 25.84 4.91 12.17
CA ALA A 7 25.62 5.28 10.77
C ALA A 7 24.49 4.40 10.20
N PRO A 8 23.56 4.96 9.40
CA PRO A 8 22.48 4.18 8.85
C PRO A 8 23.06 3.06 7.99
N ALA A 9 22.53 1.85 8.15
CA ALA A 9 22.83 0.72 7.28
C ALA A 9 22.70 1.20 5.83
N ALA A 10 23.77 1.02 5.04
CA ALA A 10 23.77 1.41 3.63
C ALA A 10 22.49 0.90 2.96
N ALA A 11 21.83 1.77 2.18
CA ALA A 11 20.63 1.44 1.42
C ALA A 11 20.92 0.26 0.47
N HIS A 12 20.69 -0.97 0.93
CA HIS A 12 20.98 -2.17 0.15
C HIS A 12 20.09 -2.15 -1.09
N GLY A 13 20.70 -2.16 -2.27
CA GLY A 13 19.97 -2.20 -3.55
C GLY A 13 19.71 -0.85 -4.22
N LEU A 14 20.20 0.27 -3.67
CA LEU A 14 20.17 1.56 -4.37
C LEU A 14 20.93 1.45 -5.72
N ARG A 15 20.25 1.76 -6.82
CA ARG A 15 20.83 1.81 -8.17
C ARG A 15 20.71 3.21 -8.73
N GLU A 16 21.68 3.60 -9.54
CA GLU A 16 21.69 4.89 -10.21
C GLU A 16 22.12 4.74 -11.66
N TRP A 17 21.38 5.40 -12.56
CA TRP A 17 21.76 5.61 -13.95
C TRP A 17 21.98 7.10 -14.19
N THR A 18 23.05 7.45 -14.87
CA THR A 18 23.32 8.83 -15.27
C THR A 18 23.82 8.92 -16.69
N THR A 19 23.25 9.84 -17.48
CA THR A 19 23.67 10.10 -18.87
C THR A 19 25.07 10.70 -18.96
N ALA A 20 25.64 11.16 -17.85
CA ALA A 20 27.02 11.67 -17.80
C ALA A 20 28.06 10.61 -18.20
N GLN A 21 27.71 9.32 -18.12
CA GLN A 21 28.55 8.18 -18.53
C GLN A 21 28.50 7.90 -20.05
N ALA A 22 27.54 8.48 -20.78
CA ALA A 22 27.37 8.32 -22.22
C ALA A 22 27.90 9.53 -23.00
N ARG A 23 28.28 9.30 -24.27
CA ARG A 23 28.65 10.40 -25.19
C ARG A 23 27.42 11.29 -25.44
N PRO A 24 27.57 12.62 -25.60
CA PRO A 24 26.45 13.54 -25.75
C PRO A 24 25.36 13.10 -26.75
N ILE A 25 25.76 12.59 -27.92
CA ILE A 25 24.84 12.14 -28.98
C ILE A 25 24.05 10.87 -28.63
N GLU A 26 24.51 10.07 -27.66
CA GLU A 26 23.90 8.80 -27.25
C GLU A 26 23.11 8.94 -25.94
N ARG A 27 23.07 10.14 -25.33
CA ARG A 27 22.51 10.31 -23.98
C ARG A 27 21.02 10.04 -23.91
N LEU A 28 20.26 10.42 -24.94
CA LEU A 28 18.83 10.14 -24.99
C LEU A 28 18.57 8.63 -25.13
N ASP A 29 19.30 7.94 -26.00
CA ASP A 29 19.17 6.49 -26.19
C ASP A 29 19.55 5.72 -24.91
N TYR A 30 20.65 6.11 -24.27
CA TYR A 30 21.04 5.60 -22.96
C TYR A 30 19.92 5.81 -21.92
N TRP A 31 19.33 7.00 -21.91
CA TRP A 31 18.26 7.35 -20.98
C TRP A 31 16.99 6.52 -21.18
N VAL A 32 16.60 6.27 -22.43
CA VAL A 32 15.47 5.38 -22.75
C VAL A 32 15.74 3.98 -22.21
N GLY A 33 16.96 3.47 -22.39
CA GLY A 33 17.39 2.19 -21.81
C GLY A 33 17.26 2.17 -20.27
N ALA A 34 17.72 3.23 -19.59
CA ALA A 34 17.63 3.35 -18.14
C ALA A 34 16.17 3.40 -17.63
N ILE A 35 15.27 4.12 -18.31
CA ILE A 35 13.84 4.12 -17.98
C ILE A 35 13.24 2.71 -18.13
N CYS A 36 13.54 2.02 -19.23
CA CYS A 36 13.02 0.68 -19.48
C CYS A 36 13.51 -0.35 -18.46
N GLU A 37 14.76 -0.23 -18.00
CA GLU A 37 15.33 -1.12 -16.99
C GLU A 37 14.74 -0.88 -15.59
N ALA A 38 14.56 0.38 -15.19
CA ALA A 38 14.10 0.74 -13.86
C ALA A 38 12.57 0.66 -13.67
N PHE A 39 11.82 0.81 -14.76
CA PHE A 39 10.35 0.84 -14.73
C PHE A 39 9.77 -0.29 -15.59
N LEU A 40 9.39 0.02 -16.84
CA LEU A 40 8.77 -0.85 -17.84
C LEU A 40 9.14 -0.33 -19.22
N GLU A 41 8.89 -1.14 -20.27
CA GLU A 41 9.00 -0.68 -21.66
C GLU A 41 8.12 0.57 -21.88
N MET A 42 8.77 1.70 -22.15
CA MET A 42 8.16 2.99 -22.41
C MET A 42 8.93 3.70 -23.52
N ASP A 43 8.21 4.47 -24.33
CA ASP A 43 8.83 5.33 -25.33
C ASP A 43 9.12 6.70 -24.69
N CYS A 44 10.29 7.26 -24.99
CA CYS A 44 10.68 8.58 -24.51
C CYS A 44 11.22 9.41 -25.66
N SER A 45 10.77 10.67 -25.75
CA SER A 45 11.30 11.65 -26.69
C SER A 45 11.64 12.95 -25.97
N SER A 46 12.54 13.74 -26.54
CA SER A 46 12.97 15.00 -25.95
C SER A 46 13.25 16.06 -27.01
N ARG A 47 12.82 17.30 -26.72
CA ARG A 47 13.21 18.49 -27.49
C ARG A 47 14.66 18.92 -27.25
N ALA A 48 15.31 18.35 -26.25
CA ALA A 48 16.70 18.62 -25.87
C ALA A 48 17.61 17.42 -26.17
N ALA A 49 17.29 16.62 -27.18
CA ALA A 49 18.01 15.38 -27.51
C ALA A 49 19.54 15.59 -27.65
N ASP A 50 19.94 16.67 -28.33
CA ASP A 50 21.37 16.97 -28.60
C ASP A 50 22.19 17.35 -27.36
N CYS A 51 21.53 17.78 -26.28
CA CYS A 51 22.16 18.19 -25.04
C CYS A 51 21.52 17.54 -23.81
N PHE A 52 20.92 16.36 -24.00
CA PHE A 52 20.12 15.69 -22.98
C PHE A 52 20.99 15.37 -21.75
N ASP A 53 20.43 15.64 -20.58
CA ASP A 53 21.00 15.24 -19.29
C ASP A 53 19.93 14.60 -18.42
N GLY A 54 20.29 13.52 -17.74
CA GLY A 54 19.39 12.69 -16.95
C GLY A 54 20.11 11.92 -15.85
N ARG A 55 19.45 11.81 -14.70
CA ARG A 55 19.80 10.98 -13.56
C ARG A 55 18.55 10.30 -13.03
N LEU A 56 18.66 8.99 -12.85
CA LEU A 56 17.60 8.15 -12.30
C LEU A 56 18.18 7.39 -11.11
N THR A 57 17.54 7.51 -9.96
CA THR A 57 17.87 6.73 -8.76
C THR A 57 16.72 5.80 -8.46
N HIS A 58 17.00 4.51 -8.23
CA HIS A 58 16.02 3.48 -7.89
C HIS A 58 16.38 2.83 -6.56
N LEU A 59 15.43 2.83 -5.63
CA LEU A 59 15.56 2.18 -4.33
C LEU A 59 14.43 1.15 -4.17
N PRO A 60 14.74 -0.16 -4.22
CA PRO A 60 13.75 -1.18 -3.92
C PRO A 60 13.44 -1.20 -2.42
N LEU A 61 12.16 -1.37 -2.09
CA LEU A 61 11.65 -1.77 -0.77
C LEU A 61 11.24 -3.26 -0.83
N ASP A 62 10.41 -3.74 0.09
CA ASP A 62 10.00 -5.16 0.11
C ASP A 62 9.02 -5.47 -1.04
N ARG A 63 7.96 -4.67 -1.16
CA ARG A 63 6.91 -4.79 -2.19
C ARG A 63 6.86 -3.59 -3.11
N LEU A 64 7.38 -2.43 -2.67
CA LEU A 64 7.37 -1.18 -3.43
C LEU A 64 8.76 -0.85 -3.99
N ALA A 65 8.84 0.11 -4.90
CA ALA A 65 10.10 0.75 -5.28
C ALA A 65 9.94 2.26 -5.38
N VAL A 66 10.95 2.99 -4.89
CA VAL A 66 11.00 4.46 -4.89
C VAL A 66 12.01 4.91 -5.93
N ASN A 67 11.57 5.74 -6.86
CA ASN A 67 12.39 6.25 -7.95
C ASN A 67 12.47 7.77 -7.90
N ARG A 68 13.68 8.32 -8.01
CA ARG A 68 13.88 9.75 -8.23
C ARG A 68 14.34 9.98 -9.66
N VAL A 69 13.58 10.78 -10.41
CA VAL A 69 13.87 11.10 -11.81
C VAL A 69 14.22 12.57 -11.91
N GLN A 70 15.41 12.86 -12.42
CA GLN A 70 15.88 14.20 -12.75
C GLN A 70 16.36 14.19 -14.18
N ALA A 71 15.76 15.00 -15.06
CA ALA A 71 16.14 14.96 -16.47
C ALA A 71 15.84 16.28 -17.19
N SER A 72 16.35 16.40 -18.41
CA SER A 72 15.92 17.43 -19.36
C SER A 72 14.44 17.25 -19.72
N THR A 73 13.87 18.24 -20.42
CA THR A 73 12.49 18.16 -20.93
C THR A 73 12.28 16.87 -21.72
N GLN A 74 11.16 16.20 -21.49
CA GLN A 74 10.86 14.94 -22.18
C GLN A 74 9.35 14.67 -22.22
N ASP A 75 8.96 13.85 -23.16
CA ASP A 75 7.63 13.26 -23.26
C ASP A 75 7.77 11.74 -23.16
N VAL A 76 6.99 11.11 -22.27
CA VAL A 76 7.03 9.68 -21.98
C VAL A 76 5.69 9.06 -22.34
N TYR A 77 5.73 7.96 -23.07
CA TYR A 77 4.54 7.30 -23.60
C TYR A 77 4.52 5.83 -23.19
N ARG A 78 3.39 5.44 -22.61
CA ARG A 78 3.02 4.04 -22.45
C ARG A 78 2.02 3.70 -23.54
N THR A 79 2.49 3.05 -24.59
CA THR A 79 1.69 2.77 -25.80
C THR A 79 0.96 1.43 -25.69
N PRO A 80 -0.15 1.22 -26.42
CA PRO A 80 -0.81 -0.09 -26.51
C PRO A 80 0.14 -1.22 -26.90
N THR A 81 1.10 -0.97 -27.79
CA THR A 81 2.12 -1.94 -28.20
C THR A 81 3.04 -2.32 -27.05
N SER A 82 3.54 -1.34 -26.29
CA SER A 82 4.39 -1.61 -25.11
C SER A 82 3.62 -2.38 -24.03
N ILE A 83 2.32 -2.12 -23.87
CA ILE A 83 1.44 -2.82 -22.91
C ILE A 83 1.27 -4.29 -23.33
N ALA A 84 1.00 -4.54 -24.61
CA ALA A 84 0.79 -5.90 -25.13
C ALA A 84 2.01 -6.82 -24.95
N ARG A 85 3.23 -6.25 -24.87
CA ARG A 85 4.48 -6.99 -24.65
C ARG A 85 4.87 -7.13 -23.18
N SER A 86 4.18 -6.43 -22.28
CA SER A 86 4.54 -6.38 -20.87
C SER A 86 3.97 -7.54 -20.07
N GLN A 87 4.73 -7.96 -19.06
CA GLN A 87 4.32 -9.02 -18.11
C GLN A 87 3.86 -8.46 -16.76
N ALA A 88 4.04 -7.15 -16.53
CA ALA A 88 3.71 -6.48 -15.29
C ALA A 88 2.92 -5.19 -15.55
N PHE A 89 1.95 -4.92 -14.66
CA PHE A 89 1.03 -3.77 -14.76
C PHE A 89 0.88 -3.07 -13.39
N PRO A 90 1.97 -2.49 -12.86
CA PRO A 90 1.95 -1.75 -11.60
C PRO A 90 1.13 -0.46 -11.70
N PHE A 91 0.86 0.13 -10.55
CA PHE A 91 0.52 1.54 -10.45
C PHE A 91 1.78 2.37 -10.20
N TYR A 92 1.77 3.61 -10.66
CA TYR A 92 2.76 4.62 -10.33
C TYR A 92 2.11 5.78 -9.59
N LEU A 93 2.61 6.12 -8.41
CA LEU A 93 2.36 7.41 -7.79
C LEU A 93 3.49 8.35 -8.17
N ILE A 94 3.19 9.37 -8.96
CA ILE A 94 4.18 10.33 -9.46
C ILE A 94 3.94 11.67 -8.75
N ALA A 95 4.87 12.08 -7.90
CA ALA A 95 4.84 13.36 -7.19
C ALA A 95 5.79 14.37 -7.84
N GLN A 96 5.27 15.56 -8.11
CA GLN A 96 6.01 16.62 -8.77
C GLN A 96 6.86 17.44 -7.80
N LEU A 97 8.14 17.66 -8.11
CA LEU A 97 9.07 18.39 -7.24
C LEU A 97 9.37 19.82 -7.72
N ASP A 98 9.62 20.00 -9.02
CA ASP A 98 10.27 21.22 -9.54
C ASP A 98 9.38 22.08 -10.46
N HIS A 99 9.02 21.57 -11.65
CA HIS A 99 8.26 22.32 -12.65
C HIS A 99 6.88 21.71 -12.98
N PRO A 100 5.87 22.49 -13.38
CA PRO A 100 4.60 21.94 -13.81
C PRO A 100 4.73 21.02 -15.04
N TRP A 101 3.90 19.98 -15.08
CA TRP A 101 3.80 19.02 -16.19
C TRP A 101 2.38 18.48 -16.27
N HIS A 102 2.06 17.76 -17.35
CA HIS A 102 0.72 17.21 -17.50
C HIS A 102 0.70 15.74 -17.89
N VAL A 103 -0.33 15.04 -17.43
CA VAL A 103 -0.57 13.62 -17.67
C VAL A 103 -1.88 13.42 -18.44
N LYS A 104 -1.86 12.45 -19.35
CA LYS A 104 -3.06 11.92 -20.01
C LYS A 104 -3.24 10.45 -19.70
N GLN A 105 -4.39 10.06 -19.20
CA GLN A 105 -4.78 8.64 -19.07
C GLN A 105 -6.29 8.50 -18.95
N GLY A 106 -6.88 7.51 -19.63
CA GLY A 106 -8.30 7.18 -19.49
C GLY A 106 -9.23 8.37 -19.77
N GLY A 107 -8.91 9.19 -20.77
CA GLY A 107 -9.66 10.41 -21.13
C GLY A 107 -9.45 11.62 -20.21
N HIS A 108 -8.62 11.51 -19.17
CA HIS A 108 -8.32 12.61 -18.25
C HIS A 108 -7.04 13.32 -18.66
N PHE A 109 -7.07 14.65 -18.61
CA PHE A 109 -5.93 15.53 -18.82
C PHE A 109 -5.71 16.34 -17.54
N LEU A 110 -4.64 16.07 -16.80
CA LEU A 110 -4.35 16.73 -15.53
C LEU A 110 -3.06 17.51 -15.62
N ASN A 111 -3.07 18.74 -15.11
CA ASN A 111 -1.88 19.56 -14.95
C ASN A 111 -1.44 19.54 -13.48
N LEU A 112 -0.22 19.05 -13.23
CA LEU A 112 0.33 18.95 -11.89
C LEU A 112 1.29 20.10 -11.63
N ARG A 113 1.18 20.70 -10.45
CA ARG A 113 2.13 21.70 -9.95
C ARG A 113 3.10 21.06 -8.95
N PRO A 114 4.23 21.70 -8.65
CA PRO A 114 5.12 21.26 -7.58
C PRO A 114 4.36 20.96 -6.28
N GLY A 115 4.59 19.77 -5.73
CA GLY A 115 3.89 19.20 -4.58
C GLY A 115 2.66 18.35 -4.94
N ASP A 116 2.04 18.51 -6.11
CA ASP A 116 0.93 17.65 -6.49
C ASP A 116 1.45 16.25 -6.86
N ALA A 117 0.61 15.23 -6.69
CA ALA A 117 0.89 13.88 -7.14
C ALA A 117 -0.24 13.31 -7.99
N VAL A 118 0.05 12.28 -8.76
CA VAL A 118 -0.94 11.55 -9.54
C VAL A 118 -0.73 10.05 -9.44
N LEU A 119 -1.82 9.31 -9.28
CA LEU A 119 -1.83 7.86 -9.42
C LEU A 119 -2.12 7.49 -10.88
N VAL A 120 -1.26 6.70 -11.51
CA VAL A 120 -1.35 6.25 -12.92
C VAL A 120 -1.35 4.72 -12.98
N ASP A 121 -2.21 4.14 -13.82
CA ASP A 121 -2.33 2.69 -14.03
C ASP A 121 -1.50 2.21 -15.23
N ALA A 122 -0.46 1.40 -15.04
CA ALA A 122 0.38 0.94 -16.16
C ALA A 122 -0.25 -0.16 -17.04
N SER A 123 -1.46 -0.64 -16.72
CA SER A 123 -2.26 -1.51 -17.60
C SER A 123 -2.95 -0.75 -18.74
N GLN A 124 -2.96 0.58 -18.69
CA GLN A 124 -3.62 1.43 -19.68
C GLN A 124 -2.63 2.40 -20.32
N PRO A 125 -2.89 2.82 -21.57
CA PRO A 125 -2.07 3.85 -22.20
C PRO A 125 -2.06 5.15 -21.39
N TYR A 126 -0.90 5.77 -21.31
CA TYR A 126 -0.76 7.09 -20.72
C TYR A 126 0.36 7.89 -21.40
N GLU A 127 0.25 9.21 -21.29
CA GLU A 127 1.24 10.16 -21.79
C GLU A 127 1.65 11.08 -20.63
N LEU A 128 2.95 11.24 -20.40
CA LEU A 128 3.51 12.17 -19.42
C LEU A 128 4.31 13.21 -20.19
N HIS A 129 3.96 14.48 -20.04
CA HIS A 129 4.57 15.55 -20.81
C HIS A 129 5.22 16.58 -19.91
N PHE A 130 6.55 16.67 -19.97
CA PHE A 130 7.35 17.56 -19.15
C PHE A 130 7.88 18.71 -20.01
N PRO A 131 7.20 19.87 -20.05
CA PRO A 131 7.60 21.01 -20.88
C PRO A 131 8.94 21.62 -20.46
N HIS A 132 9.32 21.44 -19.21
CA HIS A 132 10.58 21.88 -18.60
C HIS A 132 11.39 20.66 -18.13
N SER A 133 12.51 20.91 -17.46
CA SER A 133 13.27 19.83 -16.80
C SER A 133 12.39 19.06 -15.82
N VAL A 134 12.64 17.75 -15.78
CA VAL A 134 11.97 16.78 -14.94
C VAL A 134 12.62 16.79 -13.57
N GLY A 135 11.77 16.84 -12.55
CA GLY A 135 12.14 16.56 -11.17
C GLY A 135 10.92 15.94 -10.50
N CYS A 136 10.89 14.62 -10.40
CA CYS A 136 9.78 13.89 -9.80
C CYS A 136 10.23 12.71 -8.94
N LEU A 137 9.40 12.37 -7.96
CA LEU A 137 9.41 11.08 -7.29
C LEU A 137 8.38 10.17 -7.98
N SER A 138 8.74 8.94 -8.29
CA SER A 138 7.82 7.92 -8.76
C SER A 138 7.88 6.69 -7.86
N VAL A 139 6.76 6.36 -7.21
CA VAL A 139 6.62 5.16 -6.40
C VAL A 139 5.90 4.10 -7.21
N GLN A 140 6.59 3.00 -7.49
CA GLN A 140 6.05 1.84 -8.19
C GLN A 140 5.39 0.90 -7.19
N MET A 141 4.14 0.53 -7.47
CA MET A 141 3.32 -0.27 -6.57
C MET A 141 2.66 -1.43 -7.31
N PRO A 142 2.81 -2.68 -6.87
CA PRO A 142 2.09 -3.82 -7.44
C PRO A 142 0.57 -3.64 -7.32
N ARG A 143 -0.17 -4.05 -8.35
CA ARG A 143 -1.64 -3.96 -8.36
C ARG A 143 -2.30 -4.66 -7.16
N ALA A 144 -1.76 -5.82 -6.77
CA ALA A 144 -2.24 -6.55 -5.59
C ALA A 144 -2.06 -5.75 -4.29
N TRP A 145 -0.91 -5.07 -4.11
CA TRP A 145 -0.66 -4.22 -2.96
C TRP A 145 -1.63 -3.02 -2.95
N VAL A 146 -1.86 -2.37 -4.09
CA VAL A 146 -2.82 -1.25 -4.18
C VAL A 146 -4.25 -1.71 -3.82
N GLY A 147 -4.64 -2.92 -4.22
CA GLY A 147 -5.94 -3.49 -3.89
C GLY A 147 -6.14 -3.83 -2.40
N GLU A 148 -5.07 -3.88 -1.61
CA GLU A 148 -5.19 -4.01 -0.14
C GLU A 148 -5.60 -2.69 0.54
N TRP A 149 -5.31 -1.56 -0.11
CA TRP A 149 -5.51 -0.21 0.46
C TRP A 149 -6.65 0.56 -0.18
N LEU A 150 -6.89 0.39 -1.48
CA LEU A 150 -7.89 1.14 -2.24
C LEU A 150 -9.05 0.23 -2.64
N THR A 151 -10.27 0.66 -2.31
CA THR A 151 -11.50 -0.09 -2.60
C THR A 151 -12.00 0.09 -4.05
N ALA A 152 -11.64 1.20 -4.71
CA ALA A 152 -12.13 1.58 -6.04
C ALA A 152 -10.98 1.70 -7.06
N VAL A 153 -10.25 0.61 -7.28
CA VAL A 153 -9.12 0.55 -8.24
C VAL A 153 -9.57 0.22 -9.67
N GLU A 154 -10.83 -0.19 -9.85
CA GLU A 154 -11.36 -0.71 -11.12
C GLU A 154 -11.93 0.38 -12.06
N VAL A 155 -11.83 1.66 -11.72
CA VAL A 155 -12.34 2.76 -12.56
C VAL A 155 -11.16 3.47 -13.24
N PRO A 156 -11.16 3.67 -14.58
CA PRO A 156 -9.96 4.06 -15.31
C PRO A 156 -9.71 5.55 -15.08
N THR A 157 -8.67 5.92 -14.33
CA THR A 157 -8.32 7.33 -14.22
C THR A 157 -6.94 7.60 -13.66
N ALA A 158 -6.24 8.56 -14.28
CA ALA A 158 -5.26 9.35 -13.55
C ALA A 158 -6.00 10.08 -12.42
N ARG A 159 -5.60 9.85 -11.16
CA ARG A 159 -6.22 10.48 -9.99
C ARG A 159 -5.27 11.48 -9.37
N ALA A 160 -5.64 12.76 -9.44
CA ALA A 160 -4.86 13.83 -8.83
C ALA A 160 -4.94 13.77 -7.30
N ILE A 161 -3.80 14.00 -6.66
CA ILE A 161 -3.65 14.24 -5.24
C ILE A 161 -3.08 15.64 -5.10
N HIS A 162 -3.91 16.56 -4.62
CA HIS A 162 -3.54 17.97 -4.53
C HIS A 162 -2.83 18.24 -3.19
N ARG A 163 -1.71 18.97 -3.26
CA ARG A 163 -0.88 19.29 -2.08
C ARG A 163 -1.58 20.15 -1.02
N GLU A 164 -2.69 20.79 -1.37
CA GLU A 164 -3.44 21.72 -0.52
C GLU A 164 -4.73 21.08 0.04
N GLN A 165 -5.00 19.80 -0.23
CA GLN A 165 -6.28 19.17 0.07
C GLN A 165 -6.15 17.94 0.99
N GLY A 166 -6.78 18.02 2.17
CA GLY A 166 -6.95 16.88 3.08
C GLY A 166 -5.67 16.12 3.38
N TRP A 167 -5.76 14.78 3.37
CA TRP A 167 -4.60 13.88 3.54
C TRP A 167 -3.65 13.88 2.34
N GLY A 168 -4.07 14.43 1.19
CA GLY A 168 -3.19 14.65 0.04
C GLY A 168 -2.02 15.57 0.37
N ALA A 169 -2.20 16.54 1.27
CA ALA A 169 -1.11 17.39 1.77
C ALA A 169 -0.04 16.59 2.55
N VAL A 170 -0.47 15.61 3.35
CA VAL A 170 0.45 14.78 4.16
C VAL A 170 1.20 13.80 3.27
N LEU A 171 0.51 13.13 2.34
CA LEU A 171 1.13 12.25 1.37
C LEU A 171 2.11 13.02 0.47
N SER A 172 1.71 14.21 0.02
CA SER A 172 2.58 15.12 -0.74
C SER A 172 3.86 15.44 0.04
N ALA A 173 3.74 15.84 1.31
CA ALA A 173 4.90 16.15 2.14
C ALA A 173 5.85 14.95 2.29
N LEU A 174 5.33 13.74 2.50
CA LEU A 174 6.12 12.52 2.53
C LEU A 174 6.86 12.29 1.21
N CYS A 175 6.15 12.37 0.08
CA CYS A 175 6.73 12.23 -1.25
C CYS A 175 7.80 13.30 -1.54
N LEU A 176 7.61 14.54 -1.09
CA LEU A 176 8.63 15.59 -1.24
C LEU A 176 9.90 15.27 -0.44
N GLN A 177 9.77 14.70 0.76
CA GLN A 177 10.93 14.31 1.57
C GLN A 177 11.66 13.11 0.98
N LEU A 178 10.93 12.07 0.57
CA LEU A 178 11.50 10.91 -0.14
C LEU A 178 12.12 11.32 -1.48
N GLY A 179 11.51 12.30 -2.15
CA GLY A 179 12.04 12.88 -3.38
C GLY A 179 13.37 13.60 -3.16
N ARG A 180 13.59 14.23 -1.99
CA ARG A 180 14.86 14.89 -1.64
C ARG A 180 15.93 13.91 -1.19
N ASP A 181 15.55 12.92 -0.40
CA ASP A 181 16.43 11.90 0.12
C ASP A 181 15.72 10.53 0.12
N PRO A 182 15.88 9.74 -0.96
CA PRO A 182 15.30 8.41 -1.03
C PRO A 182 15.83 7.47 0.07
N ALA A 183 17.05 7.71 0.58
CA ALA A 183 17.64 6.87 1.62
C ALA A 183 16.90 6.96 2.95
N LEU A 184 16.06 7.98 3.15
CA LEU A 184 15.16 8.08 4.30
C LEU A 184 14.24 6.86 4.42
N ALA A 185 13.79 6.30 3.29
CA ALA A 185 12.97 5.08 3.31
C ALA A 185 13.73 3.85 3.83
N ALA A 186 15.06 3.84 3.73
CA ALA A 186 15.90 2.76 4.21
C ALA A 186 16.20 2.83 5.72
N HIS A 187 15.83 3.92 6.40
CA HIS A 187 16.06 4.09 7.84
C HIS A 187 15.02 3.39 8.73
N MET A 188 13.99 2.79 8.13
CA MET A 188 12.93 2.08 8.82
C MET A 188 12.74 0.69 8.23
N ALA A 189 12.07 -0.19 8.98
CA ALA A 189 11.68 -1.49 8.45
C ALA A 189 10.82 -1.30 7.20
N PRO A 190 11.15 -1.91 6.04
CA PRO A 190 10.44 -1.69 4.78
C PRO A 190 8.92 -1.88 4.90
N THR A 191 8.50 -2.93 5.61
CA THR A 191 7.08 -3.23 5.86
C THR A 191 6.32 -2.10 6.56
N TRP A 192 6.96 -1.40 7.51
CA TRP A 192 6.34 -0.27 8.19
C TRP A 192 6.18 0.93 7.27
N VAL A 193 7.20 1.22 6.47
CA VAL A 193 7.15 2.32 5.47
C VAL A 193 6.01 2.07 4.48
N GLU A 194 5.88 0.83 4.02
CA GLU A 194 4.82 0.42 3.10
C GLU A 194 3.43 0.57 3.74
N ASP A 195 3.22 0.09 4.97
CA ASP A 195 1.93 0.23 5.65
C ASP A 195 1.53 1.70 5.85
N GLN A 196 2.46 2.55 6.26
CA GLN A 196 2.19 4.00 6.41
C GLN A 196 1.88 4.65 5.06
N PHE A 197 2.63 4.28 4.02
CA PHE A 197 2.41 4.80 2.67
C PHE A 197 1.04 4.38 2.13
N GLY A 198 0.65 3.12 2.31
CA GLY A 198 -0.66 2.61 1.94
C GLY A 198 -1.82 3.29 2.66
N ALA A 199 -1.69 3.50 3.98
CA ALA A 199 -2.69 4.22 4.76
C ALA A 199 -2.86 5.67 4.30
N LEU A 200 -1.76 6.38 4.03
CA LEU A 200 -1.80 7.76 3.50
C LEU A 200 -2.36 7.83 2.08
N LEU A 201 -2.01 6.86 1.23
CA LEU A 201 -2.56 6.72 -0.11
C LEU A 201 -4.08 6.54 -0.08
N ALA A 202 -4.57 5.64 0.78
CA ALA A 202 -6.01 5.43 0.99
C ALA A 202 -6.68 6.71 1.50
N ALA A 203 -6.14 7.35 2.53
CA ALA A 203 -6.71 8.56 3.10
C ALA A 203 -6.74 9.75 2.12
N ALA A 204 -5.77 9.84 1.21
CA ALA A 204 -5.67 10.91 0.22
C ALA A 204 -6.60 10.71 -0.98
N LEU A 205 -6.84 9.47 -1.39
CA LEU A 205 -7.55 9.14 -2.61
C LEU A 205 -9.00 8.72 -2.36
N GLU A 206 -9.27 8.00 -1.27
CA GLU A 206 -10.64 7.66 -0.92
C GLU A 206 -11.35 8.90 -0.40
N PRO A 207 -12.61 9.12 -0.82
CA PRO A 207 -13.38 10.23 -0.30
C PRO A 207 -13.41 10.13 1.24
N PRO A 208 -13.22 11.25 1.97
CA PRO A 208 -13.49 11.24 3.40
C PRO A 208 -14.91 10.71 3.60
N PRO A 209 -15.20 9.94 4.66
CA PRO A 209 -16.55 9.47 4.91
C PRO A 209 -17.48 10.68 5.03
N GLY A 210 -18.19 11.02 3.95
CA GLY A 210 -19.11 12.14 3.90
C GLY A 210 -20.33 11.87 4.78
N PRO A 211 -21.14 12.90 5.13
CA PRO A 211 -22.41 12.69 5.81
C PRO A 211 -23.30 11.80 4.91
N THR A 212 -23.47 10.57 5.38
CA THR A 212 -23.88 9.38 4.63
C THR A 212 -25.39 9.32 4.37
N CYS A 213 -25.79 9.14 3.11
CA CYS A 213 -27.14 8.62 2.77
C CYS A 213 -27.12 7.35 1.87
N ALA A 214 -25.94 6.92 1.39
CA ALA A 214 -25.79 5.67 0.61
C ALA A 214 -24.87 4.62 1.26
N THR A 215 -24.34 4.88 2.46
CA THR A 215 -23.23 4.12 3.08
C THR A 215 -23.65 3.22 4.25
N THR A 216 -24.87 2.71 4.30
CA THR A 216 -25.39 2.15 5.57
C THR A 216 -25.14 0.65 5.79
N ILE A 217 -24.48 -0.09 4.87
CA ILE A 217 -24.39 -1.56 4.97
C ILE A 217 -22.97 -2.14 4.87
N HIS A 218 -22.10 -1.64 3.97
CA HIS A 218 -20.70 -2.11 3.89
C HIS A 218 -19.83 -1.55 5.03
N ASP A 219 -20.08 -0.29 5.41
CA ASP A 219 -19.50 0.37 6.59
C ASP A 219 -19.86 -0.36 7.90
N LEU A 220 -21.10 -0.88 7.99
CA LEU A 220 -21.54 -1.56 9.20
C LEU A 220 -20.78 -2.88 9.46
N HIS A 221 -20.51 -3.67 8.42
CA HIS A 221 -19.72 -4.90 8.58
C HIS A 221 -18.28 -4.57 8.99
N ALA A 222 -17.64 -3.62 8.30
CA ALA A 222 -16.27 -3.22 8.60
C ALA A 222 -16.12 -2.67 10.04
N ARG A 223 -17.01 -1.76 10.45
CA ARG A 223 -17.08 -1.22 11.82
C ARG A 223 -17.33 -2.30 12.86
N ALA A 224 -18.20 -3.25 12.55
CA ALA A 224 -18.44 -4.40 13.42
C ALA A 224 -17.17 -5.24 13.60
N VAL A 225 -16.47 -5.58 12.51
CA VAL A 225 -15.22 -6.38 12.57
C VAL A 225 -14.12 -5.64 13.32
N ALA A 226 -13.94 -4.34 13.09
CA ALA A 226 -12.95 -3.53 13.80
C ALA A 226 -13.23 -3.53 15.31
N TRP A 227 -14.49 -3.31 15.69
CA TRP A 227 -14.91 -3.34 17.09
C TRP A 227 -14.68 -4.72 17.74
N MET A 228 -14.95 -5.81 17.01
CA MET A 228 -14.69 -7.17 17.50
C MET A 228 -13.20 -7.44 17.75
N ARG A 229 -12.31 -6.94 16.88
CA ARG A 229 -10.86 -7.15 16.99
C ARG A 229 -10.26 -6.56 18.26
N GLU A 230 -10.80 -5.45 18.74
CA GLU A 230 -10.35 -4.79 19.97
C GLU A 230 -10.78 -5.52 21.26
N ARG A 231 -11.71 -6.48 21.17
CA ARG A 231 -12.39 -7.09 22.34
C ARG A 231 -12.44 -8.63 22.27
N LEU A 232 -11.42 -9.23 21.66
CA LEU A 232 -11.37 -10.69 21.47
C LEU A 232 -11.27 -11.47 22.79
N ASP A 233 -10.72 -10.87 23.84
CA ASP A 233 -10.52 -11.43 25.17
C ASP A 233 -11.79 -11.47 26.02
N GLN A 234 -12.81 -10.69 25.66
CA GLN A 234 -14.07 -10.61 26.39
C GLN A 234 -15.04 -11.71 25.95
N SER A 235 -15.51 -12.52 26.89
CA SER A 235 -16.53 -13.55 26.66
C SER A 235 -17.95 -13.00 26.78
N GLY A 236 -18.92 -13.66 26.13
CA GLY A 236 -20.35 -13.41 26.37
C GLY A 236 -21.03 -12.42 25.42
N TRP A 237 -20.30 -11.79 24.50
CA TRP A 237 -20.87 -10.88 23.51
C TRP A 237 -21.88 -11.55 22.58
N ARG A 238 -23.09 -10.99 22.52
CA ARG A 238 -24.15 -11.38 21.58
C ARG A 238 -24.22 -10.38 20.42
N ALA A 239 -24.85 -10.80 19.32
CA ALA A 239 -25.07 -9.93 18.18
C ALA A 239 -25.92 -8.69 18.54
N ALA A 240 -26.81 -8.82 19.53
CA ALA A 240 -27.62 -7.70 20.03
C ALA A 240 -26.78 -6.62 20.70
N ASP A 241 -25.81 -7.02 21.53
CA ASP A 241 -24.92 -6.09 22.24
C ASP A 241 -24.04 -5.30 21.25
N LEU A 242 -23.53 -6.01 20.24
CA LEU A 242 -22.76 -5.40 19.15
C LEU A 242 -23.62 -4.42 18.33
N ALA A 243 -24.86 -4.79 18.02
CA ALA A 243 -25.77 -3.92 17.29
C ALA A 243 -26.08 -2.64 18.09
N GLN A 244 -26.34 -2.77 19.39
CA GLN A 244 -26.57 -1.65 20.29
C GLN A 244 -25.36 -0.72 20.33
N HIS A 245 -24.15 -1.26 20.46
CA HIS A 245 -22.93 -0.46 20.52
C HIS A 245 -22.67 0.31 19.22
N LEU A 246 -23.01 -0.28 18.07
CA LEU A 246 -22.85 0.35 16.75
C LEU A 246 -24.00 1.30 16.37
N GLY A 247 -25.01 1.44 17.24
CA GLY A 247 -26.17 2.29 17.00
C GLY A 247 -27.11 1.77 15.91
N VAL A 248 -27.20 0.44 15.72
CA VAL A 248 -28.02 -0.18 14.66
C VAL A 248 -28.94 -1.28 15.22
N SER A 249 -29.95 -1.67 14.43
CA SER A 249 -30.79 -2.82 14.79
C SER A 249 -30.07 -4.16 14.54
N PRO A 250 -30.33 -5.21 15.33
CA PRO A 250 -29.74 -6.54 15.12
C PRO A 250 -30.02 -7.10 13.71
N ARG A 251 -31.21 -6.80 13.15
CA ARG A 251 -31.57 -7.18 11.78
C ARG A 251 -30.66 -6.54 10.74
N SER A 252 -30.28 -5.28 10.93
CA SER A 252 -29.36 -4.57 10.02
C SER A 252 -27.95 -5.13 10.10
N LEU A 253 -27.50 -5.45 11.32
CA LEU A 253 -26.21 -6.12 11.56
C LEU A 253 -26.17 -7.49 10.88
N HIS A 254 -27.17 -8.35 11.09
CA HIS A 254 -27.23 -9.66 10.45
C HIS A 254 -27.25 -9.57 8.92
N ARG A 255 -27.98 -8.60 8.36
CA ARG A 255 -28.01 -8.36 6.90
C ARG A 255 -26.64 -7.92 6.37
N ALA A 256 -25.89 -7.10 7.12
CA ALA A 256 -24.55 -6.68 6.73
C ALA A 256 -23.57 -7.86 6.65
N PHE A 257 -23.60 -8.76 7.64
CA PHE A 257 -22.78 -9.98 7.64
C PHE A 257 -23.21 -10.97 6.53
N ALA A 258 -24.51 -11.19 6.34
CA ALA A 258 -25.01 -12.14 5.34
C ALA A 258 -24.61 -11.76 3.91
N ARG A 259 -24.52 -10.46 3.58
CA ARG A 259 -24.13 -9.99 2.24
C ARG A 259 -22.70 -10.37 1.83
N VAL A 260 -21.80 -10.55 2.80
CA VAL A 260 -20.42 -10.99 2.56
C VAL A 260 -20.23 -12.48 2.82
N GLY A 261 -21.33 -13.24 2.90
CA GLY A 261 -21.30 -14.68 3.15
C GLY A 261 -20.86 -15.06 4.57
N ASP A 262 -21.05 -14.16 5.55
CA ASP A 262 -20.57 -14.33 6.92
C ASP A 262 -21.69 -14.24 7.96
N THR A 263 -21.37 -14.59 9.20
CA THR A 263 -22.26 -14.43 10.36
C THR A 263 -21.48 -13.79 11.51
N VAL A 264 -22.18 -13.03 12.36
CA VAL A 264 -21.56 -12.39 13.55
C VAL A 264 -20.82 -13.41 14.42
N ALA A 265 -21.43 -14.57 14.67
CA ALA A 265 -20.82 -15.64 15.47
C ALA A 265 -19.65 -16.32 14.74
N GLY A 266 -19.77 -16.53 13.41
CA GLY A 266 -18.70 -17.06 12.57
C GLY A 266 -17.47 -16.16 12.59
N ARG A 267 -17.67 -14.84 12.46
CA ARG A 267 -16.59 -13.85 12.51
C ARG A 267 -15.90 -13.79 13.86
N TRP A 268 -16.64 -13.78 14.96
CA TRP A 268 -16.05 -13.89 16.31
C TRP A 268 -15.16 -15.11 16.45
N ARG A 269 -15.65 -16.27 15.99
CA ARG A 269 -14.87 -17.52 16.01
C ARG A 269 -13.59 -17.38 15.19
N GLN A 270 -13.67 -16.90 13.94
CA GLN A 270 -12.50 -16.74 13.07
C GLN A 270 -11.45 -15.80 13.67
N LEU A 271 -11.87 -14.63 14.18
CA LEU A 271 -10.94 -13.67 14.78
C LEU A 271 -10.27 -14.23 16.04
N ARG A 272 -11.03 -14.90 16.91
CA ARG A 272 -10.51 -15.51 18.14
C ARG A 272 -9.55 -16.67 17.85
N LEU A 273 -9.86 -17.51 16.87
CA LEU A 273 -8.97 -18.62 16.47
C LEU A 273 -7.71 -18.11 15.74
N GLY A 274 -7.82 -17.03 14.96
CA GLY A 274 -6.67 -16.32 14.40
C GLY A 274 -5.74 -15.80 15.51
N HIS A 275 -6.30 -15.14 16.53
CA HIS A 275 -5.55 -14.65 17.68
C HIS A 275 -4.92 -15.81 18.49
N ALA A 276 -5.67 -16.90 18.71
CA ALA A 276 -5.17 -18.08 19.40
C ALA A 276 -3.96 -18.70 18.69
N ARG A 277 -3.99 -18.79 17.35
CA ARG A 277 -2.84 -19.27 16.56
C ARG A 277 -1.60 -18.41 16.81
N LEU A 278 -1.75 -17.09 16.79
CA LEU A 278 -0.65 -16.16 17.09
C LEU A 278 -0.08 -16.36 18.49
N LEU A 279 -0.95 -16.52 19.51
CA LEU A 279 -0.50 -16.75 20.88
C LEU A 279 0.20 -18.11 21.06
N LEU A 280 -0.29 -19.16 20.39
CA LEU A 280 0.29 -20.50 20.47
C LEU A 280 1.65 -20.61 19.78
N SER A 281 1.91 -19.79 18.75
CA SER A 281 3.18 -19.78 18.03
C SER A 281 4.27 -18.94 18.72
N GLN A 282 3.94 -18.14 19.74
CA GLN A 282 4.90 -17.28 20.43
C GLN A 282 5.71 -18.05 21.50
N ARG A 283 7.04 -18.14 21.31
CA ARG A 283 7.93 -18.85 22.24
C ARG A 283 7.89 -18.30 23.68
N ARG A 284 7.81 -16.98 23.84
CA ARG A 284 7.65 -16.32 25.16
C ARG A 284 6.38 -16.73 25.91
N LEU A 285 5.38 -17.23 25.19
CA LEU A 285 4.10 -17.69 25.74
C LEU A 285 4.01 -19.22 25.83
N ALA A 286 5.09 -19.95 25.57
CA ALA A 286 5.09 -21.43 25.59
C ALA A 286 4.67 -22.02 26.93
N GLY A 287 4.91 -21.31 28.03
CA GLY A 287 4.48 -21.67 29.39
C GLY A 287 2.97 -21.51 29.66
N LEU A 288 2.21 -20.81 28.80
CA LEU A 288 0.76 -20.69 28.97
C LEU A 288 0.07 -22.00 28.61
N SER A 289 -0.82 -22.47 29.46
CA SER A 289 -1.64 -23.63 29.16
C SER A 289 -2.57 -23.34 27.96
N VAL A 290 -2.95 -24.39 27.23
CA VAL A 290 -3.93 -24.27 26.12
C VAL A 290 -5.25 -23.66 26.62
N ALA A 291 -5.65 -23.99 27.85
CA ALA A 291 -6.82 -23.41 28.50
C ALA A 291 -6.68 -21.90 28.76
N GLU A 292 -5.49 -21.43 29.17
CA GLU A 292 -5.19 -20.00 29.33
C GLU A 292 -5.32 -19.26 28.00
N VAL A 293 -4.76 -19.84 26.93
CA VAL A 293 -4.83 -19.24 25.60
C VAL A 293 -6.28 -19.13 25.14
N GLY A 294 -7.09 -20.18 25.36
CA GLY A 294 -8.53 -20.13 25.09
C GLY A 294 -9.22 -18.99 25.83
N ARG A 295 -8.94 -18.82 27.14
CA ARG A 295 -9.50 -17.71 27.95
C ARG A 295 -9.10 -16.34 27.43
N ARG A 296 -7.83 -16.13 27.08
CA ARG A 296 -7.35 -14.86 26.48
C ARG A 296 -7.94 -14.57 25.10
N CYS A 297 -8.47 -15.58 24.44
CA CYS A 297 -9.21 -15.46 23.19
C CYS A 297 -10.74 -15.43 23.42
N GLY A 298 -11.22 -15.18 24.65
CA GLY A 298 -12.64 -15.01 24.95
C GLY A 298 -13.46 -16.30 24.97
N TYR A 299 -12.83 -17.49 25.03
CA TYR A 299 -13.51 -18.75 25.28
C TYR A 299 -13.70 -18.98 26.79
N THR A 300 -14.91 -19.32 27.21
CA THR A 300 -15.24 -19.66 28.61
C THR A 300 -14.89 -21.09 28.97
N ASP A 301 -14.84 -21.99 27.99
CA ASP A 301 -14.56 -23.41 28.17
C ASP A 301 -13.41 -23.89 27.27
N ALA A 302 -12.42 -24.55 27.88
CA ALA A 302 -11.24 -25.04 27.20
C ALA A 302 -11.55 -26.19 26.23
N SER A 303 -12.56 -27.02 26.54
CA SER A 303 -12.97 -28.14 25.68
C SER A 303 -13.66 -27.65 24.41
N HIS A 304 -14.44 -26.59 24.51
CA HIS A 304 -15.06 -25.90 23.38
C HIS A 304 -14.02 -25.23 22.50
N PHE A 305 -13.06 -24.52 23.11
CA PHE A 305 -11.92 -23.95 22.38
C PHE A 305 -11.14 -25.01 21.61
N GLY A 306 -10.77 -26.11 22.25
CA GLY A 306 -10.00 -27.19 21.61
C GLY A 306 -10.69 -27.77 20.38
N ARG A 307 -12.00 -28.02 20.46
CA ARG A 307 -12.82 -28.52 19.34
C ARG A 307 -12.93 -27.50 18.21
N ASP A 308 -13.22 -26.25 18.53
CA ASP A 308 -13.33 -25.17 17.53
C ASP A 308 -12.00 -24.95 16.81
N PHE A 309 -10.89 -24.93 17.55
CA PHE A 309 -9.55 -24.78 17.01
C PHE A 309 -9.18 -25.95 16.10
N GLN A 310 -9.43 -27.20 16.53
CA GLN A 310 -9.12 -28.37 15.72
C GLN A 310 -9.94 -28.40 14.43
N ARG A 311 -11.20 -27.96 14.46
CA ARG A 311 -12.04 -27.86 13.26
C ARG A 311 -11.52 -26.82 12.27
N ASP A 312 -10.98 -25.70 12.76
CA ASP A 312 -10.49 -24.59 11.92
C ASP A 312 -9.07 -24.85 11.39
N ALA A 313 -8.16 -25.30 12.26
CA ALA A 313 -6.74 -25.48 11.94
C ALA A 313 -6.36 -26.91 11.51
N GLY A 314 -7.30 -27.86 11.55
CA GLY A 314 -7.08 -29.28 11.23
C GLY A 314 -6.29 -30.08 12.30
N VAL A 315 -5.68 -29.40 13.27
CA VAL A 315 -4.89 -30.00 14.36
C VAL A 315 -5.26 -29.42 15.72
N THR A 316 -5.02 -30.18 16.79
CA THR A 316 -5.25 -29.68 18.17
C THR A 316 -4.34 -28.50 18.50
N PRO A 317 -4.74 -27.58 19.40
CA PRO A 317 -3.91 -26.44 19.84
C PRO A 317 -2.50 -26.83 20.33
N LEU A 318 -2.37 -27.98 21.01
CA LEU A 318 -1.10 -28.48 21.50
C LEU A 318 -0.17 -28.90 20.35
N ARG A 319 -0.71 -29.66 19.39
CA ARG A 319 0.03 -30.02 18.17
C ARG A 319 0.41 -28.80 17.34
N TRP A 320 -0.48 -27.82 17.20
CA TRP A 320 -0.18 -26.56 16.53
C TRP A 320 1.06 -25.87 17.13
N ARG A 321 1.11 -25.79 18.46
CA ARG A 321 2.25 -25.23 19.20
C ARG A 321 3.55 -26.02 18.97
N GLN A 322 3.47 -27.34 18.93
CA GLN A 322 4.65 -28.20 18.67
C GLN A 322 5.18 -28.07 17.24
N GLN A 323 4.30 -27.82 16.27
CA GLN A 323 4.66 -27.65 14.85
C GLN A 323 5.18 -26.24 14.53
N HIS A 324 4.87 -25.26 15.37
CA HIS A 324 5.32 -23.88 15.22
C HIS A 324 6.09 -23.40 16.47
N PRO A 325 7.22 -24.05 16.84
CA PRO A 325 8.09 -23.52 17.87
C PRO A 325 8.70 -22.23 17.32
N GLY A 326 8.20 -21.07 17.76
CA GLY A 326 8.44 -19.77 17.13
C GLY A 326 9.87 -19.52 16.66
N GLY A 327 10.00 -19.02 15.42
CA GLY A 327 11.23 -18.47 14.86
C GLY A 327 11.67 -17.19 15.56
#